data_AF-R9MLB5-F1
#
_entry.id   AF-R9MLB5-F1
#
_cell.length_a   1.000
_cell.length_b   1.000
_cell.length_c   1.000
_cell.angle_alpha   90.00
_cell.angle_beta   90.00
_cell.angle_gamma   90.00
#
_symmetry.space_group_name_H-M   'P 1'
#
loop_
_entity.id
_entity.type
_entity.pdbx_description
1 polymer ?
#
loop_
_entity_poly.entity_id
_entity_poly.type
_entity_poly.pdbx_seq_one_letter_code
_entity_poly.pdbx_strand_id
1 'polypeptide(L)'
;MEPQYIQLPPLPLDLPAEVIEMIWLYTRLSGEEQEMIRDFIRENLKKENKNLDETDLSKVLEGSDEKVNPDVKEFIDLMRMLVGTLIAQSCEMAALVYQNYYIEKKSTEEISKEFHVDEESIRIVSQYYDKNMKS
;
A
#
# COMPACT_ATOMS: atom_id res chain seq x y z
N MET A 1 30.28 -4.44 -24.44
CA MET A 1 30.18 -4.58 -22.97
C MET A 1 29.14 -5.65 -22.71
N GLU A 2 29.48 -6.66 -21.91
CA GLU A 2 28.50 -7.63 -21.39
C GLU A 2 27.47 -6.86 -20.53
N PRO A 3 26.16 -7.11 -20.70
CA PRO A 3 25.16 -6.49 -19.84
C PRO A 3 25.40 -6.91 -18.37
N GLN A 4 25.64 -5.93 -17.49
CA GLN A 4 25.73 -6.16 -16.06
C GLN A 4 24.32 -6.09 -15.47
N TYR A 5 23.82 -7.22 -14.99
CA TYR A 5 22.52 -7.29 -14.32
C TYR A 5 22.71 -7.16 -12.81
N ILE A 6 21.82 -6.39 -12.18
CA ILE A 6 21.71 -6.36 -10.72
C ILE A 6 20.89 -7.59 -10.31
N GLN A 7 21.43 -8.43 -9.43
CA GLN A 7 20.66 -9.49 -8.78
C GLN A 7 19.88 -8.86 -7.62
N LEU A 8 18.55 -8.86 -7.70
CA LEU A 8 17.71 -8.51 -6.56
C LEU A 8 17.81 -9.61 -5.49
N PRO A 9 17.68 -9.26 -4.19
CA PRO A 9 17.50 -10.28 -3.16
C PRO A 9 16.25 -11.12 -3.46
N PRO A 10 16.14 -12.35 -2.90
CA PRO A 10 14.93 -13.15 -3.05
C PRO A 10 13.68 -12.34 -2.64
N LEU A 11 12.75 -12.17 -3.57
CA LEU A 11 11.49 -11.46 -3.34
C LEU A 11 10.34 -12.48 -3.17
N PRO A 12 9.34 -12.18 -2.33
CA PRO A 12 8.12 -12.97 -2.27
C PRO A 12 7.45 -13.10 -3.64
N LEU A 13 6.86 -14.26 -3.94
CA LEU A 13 6.23 -14.53 -5.23
C LEU A 13 4.93 -13.72 -5.41
N ASP A 14 4.28 -13.39 -4.31
CA ASP A 14 3.01 -12.65 -4.21
C ASP A 14 3.20 -11.13 -4.09
N LEU A 15 4.43 -10.64 -4.30
CA LEU A 15 4.71 -9.21 -4.24
C LEU A 15 3.94 -8.48 -5.36
N PRO A 16 3.21 -7.39 -5.05
CA PRO A 16 2.52 -6.61 -6.07
C PRO A 16 3.48 -6.09 -7.14
N ALA A 17 3.03 -6.07 -8.40
CA ALA A 17 3.85 -5.63 -9.53
C ALA A 17 4.34 -4.18 -9.33
N GLU A 18 3.49 -3.32 -8.77
CA GLU A 18 3.80 -1.93 -8.43
C GLU A 18 5.00 -1.84 -7.49
N VAL A 19 5.13 -2.77 -6.53
CA VAL A 19 6.27 -2.80 -5.60
C VAL A 19 7.55 -3.20 -6.31
N ILE A 20 7.48 -4.17 -7.23
CA ILE A 20 8.64 -4.59 -8.04
C ILE A 20 9.12 -3.44 -8.92
N GLU A 21 8.20 -2.74 -9.58
CA GLU A 21 8.49 -1.58 -10.42
C GLU A 21 9.06 -0.41 -9.60
N MET A 22 8.50 -0.15 -8.42
CA MET A 22 9.04 0.83 -7.48
C MET A 22 10.47 0.50 -7.06
N ILE A 23 10.79 -0.76 -6.74
CA ILE A 23 12.16 -1.19 -6.42
C ILE A 23 13.08 -0.90 -7.60
N TRP A 24 12.66 -1.27 -8.82
CA TRP A 24 13.43 -1.04 -10.04
C TRP A 24 13.71 0.45 -10.27
N LEU A 25 12.68 1.30 -10.23
CA LEU A 25 12.83 2.75 -10.38
C LEU A 25 13.75 3.32 -9.33
N TYR A 26 13.59 2.91 -8.07
CA TYR A 26 14.41 3.38 -6.96
C TYR A 26 15.91 3.10 -7.17
N THR A 27 16.27 1.95 -7.75
CA THR A 27 17.68 1.63 -8.04
C THR A 27 18.32 2.51 -9.10
N ARG A 28 17.52 3.19 -9.93
CA ARG A 28 17.98 4.09 -11.00
C ARG A 28 18.15 5.54 -10.53
N LEU A 29 17.65 5.88 -9.35
CA LEU A 29 17.71 7.22 -8.79
C LEU A 29 19.09 7.56 -8.21
N SER A 30 19.43 8.84 -8.23
CA SER A 30 20.61 9.38 -7.55
C SER A 30 20.50 9.23 -6.02
N GLY A 31 21.63 9.32 -5.32
CA GLY A 31 21.64 9.21 -3.85
C GLY A 31 20.79 10.29 -3.16
N GLU A 32 20.73 11.50 -3.73
CA GLU A 32 19.92 12.61 -3.23
C GLU A 32 18.42 12.33 -3.42
N GLU A 33 18.01 11.85 -4.61
CA GLU A 33 16.62 11.47 -4.90
C GLU A 33 16.17 10.29 -4.05
N GLN A 34 17.05 9.31 -3.82
CA GLN A 34 16.79 8.20 -2.91
C GLN A 34 16.56 8.69 -1.47
N GLU A 35 17.38 9.62 -0.96
CA GLU A 35 17.19 10.18 0.38
C GLU A 35 15.89 10.97 0.47
N MET A 36 15.57 11.77 -0.55
CA MET A 36 14.31 12.49 -0.66
C MET A 36 13.11 11.54 -0.56
N ILE A 37 13.13 10.41 -1.28
CA ILE A 37 12.05 9.41 -1.21
C ILE A 37 11.99 8.75 0.18
N ARG A 38 13.13 8.41 0.78
CA ARG A 38 13.17 7.83 2.14
C ARG A 38 12.60 8.77 3.17
N ASP A 39 12.97 10.04 3.12
CA ASP A 39 12.46 11.07 4.02
C ASP A 39 10.98 11.30 3.80
N PHE A 40 10.52 11.33 2.55
CA PHE A 40 9.10 11.39 2.22
C PHE A 40 8.31 10.23 2.87
N ILE A 41 8.74 8.98 2.66
CA ILE A 41 8.08 7.80 3.24
C ILE A 41 8.07 7.91 4.77
N ARG A 42 9.20 8.27 5.38
CA ARG A 42 9.34 8.39 6.83
C ARG A 42 8.41 9.44 7.42
N GLU A 43 8.29 10.60 6.79
CA GLU A 43 7.44 11.69 7.28
C GLU A 43 5.95 11.39 7.14
N ASN A 44 5.55 10.65 6.10
CA ASN A 44 4.17 10.20 5.95
C ASN A 44 3.80 9.09 6.95
N LEU A 45 4.73 8.18 7.26
CA LEU A 45 4.49 7.13 8.25
C LEU A 45 4.44 7.64 9.70
N LYS A 46 5.09 8.77 10.01
CA LYS A 46 5.09 9.37 11.36
C LYS A 46 3.85 10.21 11.67
N LYS A 47 3.18 10.78 10.65
CA LYS A 47 2.06 11.71 10.85
C LYS A 47 0.74 10.96 10.97
N GLU A 48 0.45 10.40 12.14
CA GLU A 48 -0.84 9.73 12.45
C GLU A 48 -2.09 10.64 12.41
N ASN A 49 -2.00 11.95 12.15
CA ASN A 49 -3.16 12.84 12.37
C ASN A 49 -3.11 14.21 11.65
N LYS A 50 -2.88 14.27 10.34
CA LYS A 50 -3.27 15.47 9.56
C LYS A 50 -3.88 15.08 8.22
N ASN A 51 -4.93 15.80 7.84
CA ASN A 51 -5.63 15.70 6.56
C ASN A 51 -4.63 15.47 5.42
N LEU A 52 -4.79 14.37 4.68
CA LEU A 52 -3.99 13.98 3.51
C LEU A 52 -4.00 15.03 2.37
N ASP A 53 -4.86 16.04 2.50
CA ASP A 53 -5.11 17.12 1.54
C ASP A 53 -3.93 18.10 1.37
N GLU A 54 -3.00 18.13 2.33
CA GLU A 54 -1.70 18.81 2.20
C GLU A 54 -0.55 17.83 2.40
N THR A 55 -0.54 16.74 1.65
CA THR A 55 0.69 15.95 1.53
C THR A 55 1.78 16.85 0.92
N ASP A 56 2.96 16.89 1.55
CA ASP A 56 4.20 17.52 1.03
C ASP A 56 4.51 17.05 -0.40
N LEU A 57 3.87 15.98 -0.87
CA LEU A 57 3.95 15.46 -2.22
C LEU A 57 3.55 16.49 -3.30
N SER A 58 2.48 17.26 -3.11
CA SER A 58 2.11 18.31 -4.08
C SER A 58 3.12 19.45 -4.06
N LYS A 59 3.67 19.81 -2.89
CA LYS A 59 4.68 20.87 -2.74
C LYS A 59 6.07 20.47 -3.28
N VAL A 60 6.46 19.20 -3.13
CA VAL A 60 7.68 18.64 -3.75
C VAL A 60 7.57 18.60 -5.27
N LEU A 61 6.37 18.31 -5.80
CA LEU A 61 6.11 18.28 -7.24
C LEU A 61 5.89 19.68 -7.85
N GLU A 62 5.33 20.63 -7.10
CA GLU A 62 5.05 22.00 -7.54
C GLU A 62 6.24 22.96 -7.33
N GLY A 63 7.17 22.64 -6.42
CA GLY A 63 8.25 23.52 -6.00
C GLY A 63 9.50 23.53 -6.87
N SER A 64 9.57 22.74 -7.94
CA SER A 64 10.70 22.74 -8.86
C SER A 64 10.23 23.02 -10.29
N ASP A 65 10.49 24.25 -10.76
CA ASP A 65 10.54 24.59 -12.19
C ASP A 65 11.69 23.85 -12.92
N GLU A 66 12.46 23.02 -12.20
CA GLU A 66 13.36 22.03 -12.77
C GLU A 66 12.56 20.77 -13.15
N LYS A 67 12.86 20.22 -14.33
CA LYS A 67 12.26 18.96 -14.81
C LYS A 67 12.46 17.86 -13.76
N VAL A 68 11.42 17.59 -12.97
CA VAL A 68 11.35 16.44 -12.07
C VAL A 68 11.73 15.20 -12.87
N ASN A 69 12.68 14.42 -12.35
CA ASN A 69 13.11 13.18 -12.98
C ASN A 69 11.89 12.28 -13.26
N PRO A 70 11.68 11.82 -14.50
CA PRO A 70 10.53 10.97 -14.84
C PRO A 70 10.44 9.71 -13.96
N ASP A 71 11.58 9.13 -13.55
CA ASP A 71 11.62 7.95 -12.69
C ASP A 71 11.09 8.26 -11.27
N VAL A 72 11.34 9.47 -10.75
CA VAL A 72 10.80 9.93 -9.45
C VAL A 72 9.29 10.10 -9.54
N LYS A 73 8.81 10.73 -10.62
CA LYS A 73 7.38 10.92 -10.84
C LYS A 73 6.65 9.58 -10.93
N GLU A 74 7.19 8.64 -11.71
CA GLU A 74 6.62 7.30 -11.88
C GLU A 74 6.61 6.52 -10.57
N PHE A 75 7.68 6.61 -9.77
CA PHE A 75 7.72 5.99 -8.43
C PHE A 75 6.59 6.49 -7.52
N ILE A 76 6.34 7.80 -7.52
CA ILE A 76 5.28 8.43 -6.73
C ILE A 76 3.89 7.98 -7.21
N ASP A 77 3.69 7.92 -8.54
CA ASP A 77 2.41 7.51 -9.12
C ASP A 77 2.11 6.02 -8.82
N LEU A 78 3.10 5.13 -8.89
CA LEU A 78 2.99 3.74 -8.47
C LEU A 78 2.67 3.60 -6.98
N MET A 79 3.31 4.40 -6.12
CA MET A 79 3.01 4.42 -4.69
C MET A 79 1.55 4.82 -4.42
N ARG A 80 1.05 5.84 -5.10
CA ARG A 80 -0.35 6.28 -4.98
C ARG A 80 -1.31 5.16 -5.42
N MET A 81 -1.00 4.49 -6.52
CA MET A 81 -1.80 3.37 -7.03
C MET A 81 -1.84 2.20 -6.03
N LEU A 82 -0.68 1.83 -5.47
CA LEU A 82 -0.58 0.77 -4.47
C LEU A 82 -1.40 1.11 -3.22
N VAL A 83 -1.24 2.31 -2.67
CA VAL A 83 -1.99 2.75 -1.49
C VAL A 83 -3.49 2.77 -1.76
N GLY A 84 -3.92 3.31 -2.91
CA GLY A 84 -5.33 3.32 -3.31
C GLY A 84 -5.92 1.91 -3.40
N THR A 85 -5.17 0.98 -3.98
CA THR A 85 -5.57 -0.43 -4.10
C THR A 85 -5.69 -1.10 -2.73
N LEU A 86 -4.72 -0.90 -1.85
CA LEU A 86 -4.74 -1.45 -0.48
C LEU A 86 -5.92 -0.90 0.34
N ILE A 87 -6.24 0.40 0.20
CA ILE A 87 -7.41 1.00 0.87
C ILE A 87 -8.71 0.37 0.34
N ALA A 88 -8.86 0.24 -0.98
CA ALA A 88 -10.05 -0.36 -1.58
C ALA A 88 -10.24 -1.81 -1.12
N GLN A 89 -9.19 -2.64 -1.17
CA GLN A 89 -9.22 -4.02 -0.69
C GLN A 89 -9.56 -4.11 0.80
N SER A 90 -9.00 -3.21 1.61
CA SER A 90 -9.31 -3.15 3.05
C SER A 90 -10.78 -2.82 3.30
N CYS A 91 -11.34 -1.86 2.55
CA CYS A 91 -12.75 -1.50 2.63
C CYS A 91 -13.68 -2.64 2.18
N GLU A 92 -13.34 -3.33 1.10
CA GLU A 92 -14.08 -4.49 0.61
C GLU A 92 -14.08 -5.62 1.64
N MET A 93 -12.91 -5.94 2.21
CA MET A 93 -12.79 -6.92 3.29
C MET A 93 -13.64 -6.53 4.51
N ALA A 94 -13.54 -5.27 4.94
CA ALA A 94 -14.32 -4.77 6.07
C ALA A 94 -15.84 -4.88 5.81
N ALA A 95 -16.31 -4.49 4.62
CA ALA A 95 -17.72 -4.59 4.25
C ALA A 95 -18.20 -6.06 4.19
N LEU A 96 -17.40 -6.94 3.59
CA LEU A 96 -17.69 -8.37 3.50
C LEU A 96 -17.81 -9.01 4.88
N VAL A 97 -16.87 -8.74 5.78
CA VAL A 97 -16.88 -9.27 7.16
C VAL A 97 -18.03 -8.65 7.95
N TYR A 98 -18.25 -7.34 7.85
CA TYR A 98 -19.37 -6.69 8.55
C TYR A 98 -20.73 -7.30 8.15
N GLN A 99 -21.00 -7.44 6.86
CA GLN A 99 -22.27 -7.98 6.39
C GLN A 99 -22.44 -9.45 6.79
N ASN A 100 -21.46 -10.30 6.51
CA ASN A 100 -21.64 -11.74 6.66
C ASN A 100 -21.40 -12.22 8.10
N TYR A 101 -20.31 -11.77 8.74
CA TYR A 101 -19.98 -12.19 10.10
C TYR A 101 -20.84 -11.43 11.12
N TYR A 102 -20.91 -10.10 11.02
CA TYR A 102 -21.57 -9.30 12.06
C TYR A 102 -23.09 -9.22 11.89
N ILE A 103 -23.62 -8.99 10.69
CA ILE A 103 -25.08 -8.89 10.47
C ILE A 103 -25.71 -10.28 10.31
N GLU A 104 -25.22 -11.10 9.39
CA GLU A 104 -25.79 -12.42 9.08
C GLU A 104 -25.37 -13.54 10.04
N LYS A 105 -24.40 -13.29 10.92
CA LYS A 105 -23.90 -14.23 11.93
C LYS A 105 -23.33 -15.54 11.34
N LYS A 106 -22.80 -15.49 10.11
CA LYS A 106 -22.05 -16.60 9.51
C LYS A 106 -20.71 -16.80 10.25
N SER A 107 -20.24 -18.05 10.29
CA SER A 107 -18.90 -18.38 10.77
C SER A 107 -17.82 -17.94 9.78
N THR A 108 -16.58 -17.77 10.25
CA THR A 108 -15.42 -17.44 9.40
C THR A 108 -15.19 -18.48 8.31
N GLU A 109 -15.38 -19.76 8.64
CA GLU A 109 -15.28 -20.89 7.70
C GLU A 109 -16.30 -20.81 6.56
N GLU A 110 -17.55 -20.45 6.86
CA GLU A 110 -18.61 -20.30 5.84
C GLU A 110 -18.29 -19.15 4.88
N ILE A 111 -17.86 -18.01 5.43
CA ILE A 111 -17.48 -16.84 4.64
C ILE A 111 -16.27 -17.16 3.75
N SER A 112 -15.26 -17.83 4.31
CA SER A 112 -14.07 -18.23 3.57
C SER A 112 -14.42 -19.14 2.38
N LYS A 113 -15.28 -20.14 2.59
CA LYS A 113 -15.73 -21.07 1.52
C LYS A 113 -16.59 -20.37 0.47
N GLU A 114 -17.49 -19.48 0.87
CA GLU A 114 -18.41 -18.80 -0.06
C GLU A 114 -17.66 -17.80 -0.93
N PHE A 115 -16.83 -16.95 -0.31
CA PHE A 115 -16.16 -15.84 -0.99
C PHE A 115 -14.73 -16.14 -1.43
N HIS A 116 -14.22 -17.33 -1.16
CA HIS A 116 -12.86 -17.78 -1.50
C HIS A 116 -11.78 -16.84 -0.94
N VAL A 117 -12.05 -16.31 0.26
CA VAL A 117 -11.13 -15.44 1.00
C VAL A 117 -10.45 -16.26 2.09
N ASP A 118 -9.18 -15.94 2.35
CA ASP A 118 -8.44 -16.52 3.47
C ASP A 118 -9.19 -16.33 4.80
N GLU A 119 -9.38 -17.44 5.52
CA GLU A 119 -10.09 -17.45 6.79
C GLU A 119 -9.37 -16.63 7.87
N GLU A 120 -8.03 -16.60 7.85
CA GLU A 120 -7.24 -15.84 8.81
C GLU A 120 -7.53 -14.33 8.69
N SER A 121 -7.57 -13.82 7.46
CA SER A 121 -7.89 -12.42 7.16
C SER A 121 -9.29 -12.04 7.65
N ILE A 122 -10.27 -12.91 7.42
CA ILE A 122 -11.63 -12.74 7.93
C ILE A 122 -11.62 -12.67 9.46
N ARG A 123 -10.88 -13.60 10.11
CA ARG A 123 -10.78 -13.68 11.57
C ARG A 123 -10.13 -12.44 12.19
N ILE A 124 -9.09 -11.89 11.57
CA ILE A 124 -8.43 -10.67 12.06
C ILE A 124 -9.42 -9.50 12.04
N VAL A 125 -10.17 -9.34 10.96
CA VAL A 125 -11.16 -8.25 10.84
C VAL A 125 -12.37 -8.49 11.75
N SER A 126 -12.80 -9.74 11.95
CA SER A 126 -13.93 -10.07 12.81
C SER A 126 -13.68 -9.71 14.27
N GLN A 127 -12.44 -9.89 14.76
CA GLN A 127 -12.02 -9.51 16.12
C GLN A 127 -12.26 -8.02 16.42
N TYR A 128 -12.13 -7.14 15.42
CA TYR A 128 -12.45 -5.74 15.58
C TYR A 128 -13.93 -5.54 15.93
N TYR A 129 -14.83 -6.22 15.22
CA TYR A 129 -16.27 -6.13 15.47
C TYR A 129 -16.67 -6.76 16.80
N ASP A 130 -16.07 -7.89 17.17
CA ASP A 130 -16.31 -8.54 18.47
C ASP A 130 -15.93 -7.64 19.66
N LYS A 131 -14.86 -6.86 19.50
CA LYS A 131 -14.36 -5.96 20.54
C LYS A 131 -15.14 -4.66 20.63
N ASN A 132 -15.47 -4.06 19.48
CA ASN A 132 -15.94 -2.66 19.43
C ASN A 132 -17.45 -2.52 19.20
N MET A 133 -18.13 -3.57 18.72
CA MET A 133 -19.57 -3.51 18.39
C MET A 133 -20.40 -4.41 19.30
N LYS A 134 -19.97 -4.60 20.56
CA LYS A 134 -20.79 -5.28 21.56
C LYS A 134 -22.09 -4.50 21.77
N SER A 135 -23.20 -5.14 21.43
CA SER A 135 -24.55 -4.71 21.81
C SER A 135 -24.76 -4.81 23.32
#